data_AF-A0A945HHS4-F1
#
_entry.id   AF-A0A945HHS4-F1
#
_cell.length_a   1.000
_cell.length_b   1.000
_cell.length_c   1.000
_cell.angle_alpha   90.00
_cell.angle_beta   90.00
_cell.angle_gamma   90.00
#
_symmetry.space_group_name_H-M   'P 1'
#
loop_
_entity.id
_entity.type
_entity.pdbx_description
1 polymer ?
#
loop_
_entity_poly.entity_id
_entity_poly.type
_entity_poly.pdbx_seq_one_letter_code
_entity_poly.pdbx_strand_id
1 'polypeptide(L)'
;MSEQSLELNTQTESSHEQQIAIYENELAGLGESDGDLKKKHGLLTKILELQEKEKVAKQESERVWTYEAFVSWARDEVCVSDPEKWLEEKLDLSDLSRPRSKVEVLNLAGKRTVKRIPPNLIGEYLDFDDTGVEEISDGIVCERLSLTDTDVKTIPSDSKCKCLTLAKTKVKEIPSGLICTKLWLVDCDLQKVSGNIQIQWLSVRKNKLSKDLIEQLERLKTEGKIRDLDLL
;
A
#
# COMPACT_ATOMS: atom_id res chain seq x y z
N MET A 1 -19.69 -0.16 12.68
CA MET A 1 -19.01 0.38 13.87
C MET A 1 -18.72 1.82 13.56
N SER A 2 -19.32 2.68 14.38
CA SER A 2 -19.89 3.99 14.02
C SER A 2 -18.92 5.15 14.25
N GLU A 3 -19.24 6.31 13.66
CA GLU A 3 -18.60 7.64 13.72
C GLU A 3 -17.94 8.01 15.07
N GLN A 4 -18.45 7.45 16.19
CA GLN A 4 -17.82 7.50 17.51
C GLN A 4 -16.35 7.07 17.52
N SER A 5 -15.91 6.12 16.70
CA SER A 5 -14.52 5.64 16.69
C SER A 5 -13.55 6.62 16.04
N LEU A 6 -14.03 7.46 15.11
CA LEU A 6 -13.22 8.42 14.34
C LEU A 6 -13.11 9.76 15.08
N GLU A 7 -14.20 10.26 15.67
CA GLU A 7 -14.15 11.41 16.57
C GLU A 7 -13.24 11.13 17.77
N LEU A 8 -13.30 9.90 18.31
CA LEU A 8 -12.39 9.46 19.36
C LEU A 8 -10.94 9.61 18.91
N ASN A 9 -10.60 9.17 17.69
CA ASN A 9 -9.22 9.09 17.19
C ASN A 9 -8.58 10.47 16.98
N THR A 10 -9.28 11.41 16.35
CA THR A 10 -8.78 12.80 16.20
C THR A 10 -8.70 13.55 17.53
N GLN A 11 -9.60 13.26 18.48
CA GLN A 11 -9.48 13.77 19.85
C GLN A 11 -8.34 13.08 20.62
N THR A 12 -8.04 11.80 20.35
CA THR A 12 -6.96 11.09 21.04
C THR A 12 -5.58 11.49 20.52
N GLU A 13 -5.39 11.72 19.22
CA GLU A 13 -4.13 12.23 18.67
C GLU A 13 -3.80 13.62 19.23
N SER A 14 -4.76 14.55 19.21
CA SER A 14 -4.59 15.87 19.84
C SER A 14 -4.40 15.77 21.36
N SER A 15 -5.00 14.77 22.02
CA SER A 15 -4.85 14.54 23.46
C SER A 15 -3.52 13.89 23.84
N HIS A 16 -2.92 13.06 23.00
CA HIS A 16 -1.65 12.41 23.30
C HIS A 16 -0.49 13.39 23.13
N GLU A 17 -0.49 14.23 22.08
CA GLU A 17 0.50 15.29 21.89
C GLU A 17 0.51 16.28 23.06
N GLN A 18 -0.69 16.67 23.53
CA GLN A 18 -0.83 17.53 24.71
C GLN A 18 -0.32 16.85 25.99
N GLN A 19 -0.55 15.55 26.17
CA GLN A 19 -0.07 14.81 27.34
C GLN A 19 1.45 14.59 27.31
N ILE A 20 2.04 14.34 26.13
CA ILE A 20 3.49 14.27 25.95
C ILE A 20 4.11 15.61 26.35
N ALA A 21 3.59 16.72 25.84
CA ALA A 21 4.07 18.06 26.18
C ALA A 21 3.98 18.37 27.69
N ILE A 22 2.94 17.89 28.37
CA ILE A 22 2.81 18.02 29.84
C ILE A 22 3.90 17.23 30.55
N TYR A 23 4.14 15.96 30.16
CA TYR A 23 5.16 15.12 30.78
C TYR A 23 6.59 15.59 30.51
N GLU A 24 6.87 16.13 29.31
CA GLU A 24 8.16 16.72 28.98
C GLU A 24 8.45 17.97 29.82
N ASN A 25 7.45 18.82 30.03
CA ASN A 25 7.56 19.99 30.91
C ASN A 25 7.77 19.58 32.38
N GLU A 26 7.07 18.55 32.86
CA GLU A 26 7.27 18.02 34.21
C GLU A 26 8.66 17.43 34.38
N LEU A 27 9.17 16.73 33.37
CA LEU A 27 10.50 16.12 33.36
C LEU A 27 11.62 17.18 33.39
N ALA A 28 11.44 18.30 32.68
CA ALA A 28 12.37 19.43 32.67
C ALA A 28 12.49 20.14 34.03
N GLY A 29 11.47 20.05 34.88
CA GLY A 29 11.45 20.64 36.22
C GLY A 29 12.09 19.79 37.32
N LEU A 30 12.52 18.56 37.04
CA LEU A 30 13.03 17.63 38.04
C LEU A 30 14.55 17.71 38.24
N GLY A 31 14.99 17.67 39.51
CA GLY A 31 16.40 17.67 39.91
C GLY A 31 17.10 16.32 39.75
N GLU A 32 18.23 16.14 40.44
CA GLU A 32 19.03 14.90 40.43
C GLU A 32 18.93 14.09 41.73
N SER A 33 17.95 14.40 42.58
CA SER A 33 17.72 13.60 43.78
C SER A 33 17.25 12.19 43.41
N ASP A 34 17.48 11.21 44.28
CA ASP A 34 17.10 9.82 44.05
C ASP A 34 15.57 9.66 43.82
N GLY A 35 14.77 10.51 44.49
CA GLY A 35 13.33 10.62 44.26
C GLY A 35 12.97 11.22 42.90
N ASP A 36 13.70 12.24 42.45
CA ASP A 36 13.52 12.87 41.14
C ASP A 36 13.94 11.93 40.01
N LEU A 37 15.02 11.15 40.19
CA LEU A 37 15.47 10.14 39.22
C LEU A 37 14.40 9.06 39.01
N LYS A 38 13.79 8.57 40.10
CA LYS A 38 12.68 7.60 40.02
C LYS A 38 11.47 8.19 39.30
N LYS A 39 11.17 9.46 39.54
CA LYS A 39 10.06 10.18 38.88
C LYS A 39 10.36 10.46 37.40
N LYS A 40 11.60 10.86 37.05
CA LYS A 40 12.10 11.01 35.68
C LYS A 40 11.94 9.70 34.90
N HIS A 41 12.37 8.57 35.48
CA HIS A 41 12.20 7.27 34.85
C HIS A 41 10.71 6.96 34.58
N GLY A 42 9.84 7.21 35.56
CA GLY A 42 8.39 6.99 35.39
C GLY A 42 7.76 7.86 34.29
N LEU A 43 8.18 9.11 34.16
CA LEU A 43 7.72 10.02 33.10
C LEU A 43 8.25 9.60 31.72
N LEU A 44 9.52 9.22 31.61
CA LEU A 44 10.11 8.72 30.36
C LEU A 44 9.38 7.49 29.84
N THR A 45 9.04 6.54 30.72
CA THR A 45 8.26 5.35 30.32
C THR A 45 6.90 5.74 29.74
N LYS A 46 6.18 6.69 30.36
CA LYS A 46 4.87 7.15 29.87
C LYS A 46 4.97 7.89 28.53
N ILE A 47 6.01 8.71 28.33
CA ILE A 47 6.25 9.40 27.06
C ILE A 47 6.48 8.37 25.94
N LEU A 48 7.32 7.35 26.19
CA LEU A 48 7.58 6.30 25.21
C LEU A 48 6.31 5.49 24.86
N GLU A 49 5.47 5.17 25.86
CA GLU A 49 4.20 4.49 25.62
C GLU A 49 3.23 5.32 24.76
N LEU A 50 3.15 6.64 25.00
CA LEU A 50 2.30 7.54 24.21
C LEU A 50 2.83 7.71 22.79
N GLN A 51 4.15 7.84 22.61
CA GLN A 51 4.77 7.92 21.28
C GLN A 51 4.56 6.64 20.47
N GLU A 52 4.63 5.46 21.08
CA GLU A 52 4.34 4.21 20.37
C GLU A 52 2.85 4.11 20.01
N LYS A 53 1.94 4.58 20.87
CA LYS A 53 0.50 4.64 20.54
C LYS A 53 0.20 5.58 19.37
N GLU A 54 0.81 6.77 19.33
CA GLU A 54 0.67 7.70 18.20
C GLU A 54 1.20 7.10 16.90
N LYS A 55 2.36 6.43 16.97
CA LYS A 55 2.94 5.76 15.81
C LYS A 55 2.04 4.64 15.29
N VAL A 56 1.46 3.83 16.17
CA VAL A 56 0.50 2.78 15.80
C VAL A 56 -0.76 3.40 15.21
N ALA A 57 -1.34 4.43 15.86
CA ALA A 57 -2.53 5.11 15.37
C ALA A 57 -2.32 5.74 13.99
N LYS A 58 -1.16 6.36 13.76
CA LYS A 58 -0.78 6.91 12.46
C LYS A 58 -0.61 5.83 11.39
N GLN A 59 0.00 4.71 11.73
CA GLN A 59 0.10 3.57 10.81
C GLN A 59 -1.27 2.97 10.50
N GLU A 60 -2.19 2.97 11.45
CA GLU A 60 -3.56 2.48 11.25
C GLU A 60 -4.41 3.46 10.44
N SER A 61 -4.24 4.78 10.63
CA SER A 61 -4.95 5.80 9.85
C SER A 61 -4.44 5.89 8.40
N GLU A 62 -3.15 5.64 8.15
CA GLU A 62 -2.62 5.49 6.79
C GLU A 62 -3.17 4.23 6.07
N ARG A 63 -3.60 3.22 6.83
CA ARG A 63 -4.19 1.98 6.28
C ARG A 63 -5.66 2.10 5.91
N VAL A 64 -6.40 3.08 6.42
CA VAL A 64 -7.85 3.20 6.16
C VAL A 64 -8.18 4.64 5.83
N TRP A 65 -8.67 4.89 4.61
CA TRP A 65 -9.11 6.21 4.20
C TRP A 65 -10.46 6.57 4.82
N THR A 66 -10.61 7.84 5.24
CA THR A 66 -11.93 8.41 5.57
C THR A 66 -12.72 8.69 4.30
N TYR A 67 -14.03 8.92 4.43
CA TYR A 67 -14.87 9.31 3.30
C TYR A 67 -14.35 10.60 2.63
N GLU A 68 -13.92 11.59 3.42
CA GLU A 68 -13.36 12.85 2.93
C GLU A 68 -12.06 12.65 2.16
N ALA A 69 -11.25 11.65 2.52
CA ALA A 69 -10.07 11.27 1.77
C ALA A 69 -10.44 10.70 0.40
N PHE A 70 -11.49 9.87 0.31
CA PHE A 70 -12.04 9.42 -0.97
C PHE A 70 -12.58 10.58 -1.82
N VAL A 71 -13.34 11.50 -1.22
CA VAL A 71 -13.87 12.69 -1.91
C VAL A 71 -12.74 13.56 -2.45
N SER A 72 -11.72 13.82 -1.63
CA SER A 72 -10.55 14.60 -2.04
C SER A 72 -9.76 13.90 -3.13
N TRP A 73 -9.57 12.58 -3.05
CA TRP A 73 -8.94 11.81 -4.11
C TRP A 73 -9.74 11.85 -5.43
N ALA A 74 -11.06 11.68 -5.37
CA ALA A 74 -11.91 11.78 -6.56
C ALA A 74 -11.84 13.19 -7.19
N ARG A 75 -11.86 14.24 -6.36
CA ARG A 75 -11.77 15.63 -6.82
C ARG A 75 -10.40 15.98 -7.39
N ASP A 76 -9.34 15.68 -6.65
CA ASP A 76 -8.01 16.26 -6.87
C ASP A 76 -7.15 15.36 -7.78
N GLU A 77 -7.33 14.04 -7.70
CA GLU A 77 -6.54 13.07 -8.47
C GLU A 77 -7.32 12.48 -9.64
N VAL A 78 -8.57 12.04 -9.43
CA VAL A 78 -9.41 11.53 -10.52
C VAL A 78 -9.95 12.67 -11.39
N CYS A 79 -9.99 13.89 -10.84
CA CYS A 79 -10.45 15.13 -11.48
C CYS A 79 -11.90 15.07 -11.96
N VAL A 80 -12.80 14.55 -11.12
CA VAL A 80 -14.25 14.56 -11.39
C VAL A 80 -14.91 15.81 -10.80
N SER A 81 -15.91 16.34 -11.50
CA SER A 81 -16.60 17.58 -11.11
C SER A 81 -17.53 17.41 -9.92
N ASP A 82 -18.11 16.21 -9.77
CA ASP A 82 -19.00 15.83 -8.68
C ASP A 82 -18.42 14.56 -8.03
N PRO A 83 -17.46 14.71 -7.10
CA PRO A 83 -16.73 13.59 -6.53
C PRO A 83 -17.63 12.67 -5.71
N GLU A 84 -18.58 13.21 -4.94
CA GLU A 84 -19.52 12.42 -4.15
C GLU A 84 -20.39 11.53 -5.03
N LYS A 85 -21.02 12.09 -6.07
CA LYS A 85 -21.84 11.30 -6.99
C LYS A 85 -21.02 10.25 -7.74
N TRP A 86 -19.81 10.61 -8.18
CA TRP A 86 -18.93 9.66 -8.85
C TRP A 86 -18.55 8.50 -7.91
N LEU A 87 -18.24 8.80 -6.65
CA LEU A 87 -17.95 7.77 -5.65
C LEU A 87 -19.18 6.88 -5.40
N GLU A 88 -20.38 7.46 -5.29
CA GLU A 88 -21.62 6.70 -5.14
C GLU A 88 -21.84 5.73 -6.32
N GLU A 89 -21.52 6.14 -7.55
CA GLU A 89 -21.66 5.30 -8.74
C GLU A 89 -20.57 4.22 -8.85
N LYS A 90 -19.34 4.52 -8.43
CA LYS A 90 -18.16 3.65 -8.68
C LYS A 90 -17.76 2.78 -7.51
N LEU A 91 -18.00 3.23 -6.27
CA LEU A 91 -17.52 2.58 -5.06
C LEU A 91 -18.66 2.37 -4.05
N ASP A 92 -18.62 1.24 -3.37
CA ASP A 92 -19.32 0.99 -2.11
C ASP A 92 -18.36 1.31 -0.97
N LEU A 93 -18.66 2.42 -0.29
CA LEU A 93 -17.91 2.96 0.84
C LEU A 93 -18.64 2.75 2.18
N SER A 94 -19.64 1.84 2.23
CA SER A 94 -20.35 1.50 3.47
C SER A 94 -19.43 0.87 4.53
N ASP A 95 -18.33 0.24 4.10
CA ASP A 95 -17.23 -0.22 4.93
C ASP A 95 -15.92 0.39 4.40
N LEU A 96 -15.49 1.50 4.98
CA LEU A 96 -14.27 2.21 4.60
C LEU A 96 -12.98 1.40 4.81
N SER A 97 -13.02 0.37 5.66
CA SER A 97 -11.88 -0.55 5.83
C SER A 97 -11.74 -1.53 4.67
N ARG A 98 -12.79 -1.67 3.85
CA ARG A 98 -12.86 -2.61 2.70
C ARG A 98 -13.66 -2.00 1.55
N PRO A 99 -13.22 -0.84 1.00
CA PRO A 99 -13.91 -0.16 -0.08
C PRO A 99 -14.00 -1.08 -1.30
N ARG A 100 -15.19 -1.17 -1.91
CA ARG A 100 -15.44 -2.10 -3.02
C ARG A 100 -15.80 -1.36 -4.29
N SER A 101 -15.26 -1.78 -5.43
CA SER A 101 -15.77 -1.31 -6.71
C SER A 101 -17.17 -1.87 -6.96
N LYS A 102 -18.10 -0.99 -7.38
CA LYS A 102 -19.45 -1.35 -7.83
C LYS A 102 -19.47 -1.76 -9.31
N VAL A 103 -18.40 -1.45 -10.04
CA VAL A 103 -18.25 -1.74 -11.45
C VAL A 103 -17.29 -2.91 -11.65
N GLU A 104 -17.48 -3.67 -12.73
CA GLU A 104 -16.57 -4.75 -13.11
C GLU A 104 -15.15 -4.21 -13.37
N VAL A 105 -15.07 -3.04 -14.02
CA VAL A 105 -13.81 -2.36 -14.33
C VAL A 105 -13.82 -0.95 -13.76
N LEU A 106 -12.99 -0.71 -12.74
CA LEU A 106 -12.65 0.65 -12.31
C LEU A 106 -11.53 1.15 -13.21
N ASN A 107 -11.90 1.86 -14.27
CA ASN A 107 -10.96 2.39 -15.25
C ASN A 107 -10.55 3.83 -14.92
N LEU A 108 -9.27 3.99 -14.56
CA LEU A 108 -8.61 5.26 -14.34
C LEU A 108 -7.40 5.46 -15.28
N ALA A 109 -7.28 4.64 -16.31
CA ALA A 109 -6.16 4.67 -17.23
C ALA A 109 -5.99 6.04 -17.92
N GLY A 110 -4.74 6.45 -18.11
CA GLY A 110 -4.36 7.73 -18.73
C GLY A 110 -4.59 8.96 -17.85
N LYS A 111 -5.17 8.81 -16.64
CA LYS A 111 -5.31 9.91 -15.67
C LYS A 111 -4.01 10.09 -14.91
N ARG A 112 -3.03 10.77 -15.50
CA ARG A 112 -1.71 11.05 -14.89
C ARG A 112 -1.76 11.79 -13.55
N THR A 113 -2.87 12.44 -13.24
CA THR A 113 -3.12 13.09 -11.95
C THR A 113 -3.38 12.09 -10.81
N VAL A 114 -3.76 10.85 -11.14
CA VAL A 114 -3.92 9.76 -10.16
C VAL A 114 -2.55 9.27 -9.74
N LYS A 115 -2.20 9.51 -8.48
CA LYS A 115 -0.91 9.17 -7.86
C LYS A 115 -1.03 8.06 -6.83
N ARG A 116 -2.24 7.83 -6.33
CA ARG A 116 -2.52 6.86 -5.26
C ARG A 116 -3.65 5.93 -5.64
N ILE A 117 -3.49 4.66 -5.26
CA ILE A 117 -4.58 3.69 -5.20
C ILE A 117 -5.17 3.76 -3.78
N PRO A 118 -6.50 3.80 -3.61
CA PRO A 118 -7.08 3.71 -2.26
C PRO A 118 -6.65 2.41 -1.54
N PRO A 119 -6.29 2.46 -0.25
CA PRO A 119 -5.89 1.29 0.51
C PRO A 119 -7.06 0.32 0.68
N ASN A 120 -6.77 -0.98 0.78
CA ASN A 120 -7.75 -2.05 0.91
C ASN A 120 -8.82 -2.12 -0.20
N LEU A 121 -8.58 -1.48 -1.35
CA LEU A 121 -9.52 -1.47 -2.46
C LEU A 121 -9.76 -2.89 -3.00
N ILE A 122 -11.03 -3.26 -3.04
CA ILE A 122 -11.49 -4.55 -3.56
C ILE A 122 -12.19 -4.32 -4.90
N GLY A 123 -11.79 -5.02 -5.95
CA GLY A 123 -12.45 -4.94 -7.25
C GLY A 123 -12.21 -6.16 -8.11
N GLU A 124 -12.96 -6.31 -9.19
CA GLU A 124 -12.68 -7.36 -10.16
C GLU A 124 -11.49 -6.95 -11.03
N TYR A 125 -11.64 -5.87 -11.78
CA TYR A 125 -10.55 -5.27 -12.56
C TYR A 125 -10.32 -3.81 -12.16
N LEU A 126 -9.12 -3.54 -11.66
CA LEU A 126 -8.60 -2.21 -11.37
C LEU A 126 -7.59 -1.80 -12.44
N ASP A 127 -7.92 -0.78 -13.23
CA ASP A 127 -7.08 -0.31 -14.34
C ASP A 127 -6.52 1.09 -14.03
N PHE A 128 -5.22 1.13 -13.77
CA PHE A 128 -4.43 2.31 -13.45
C PHE A 128 -3.27 2.49 -14.45
N ASP A 129 -3.39 1.94 -15.67
CA ASP A 129 -2.38 2.10 -16.72
C ASP A 129 -2.16 3.59 -17.06
N ASP A 130 -0.90 3.98 -17.32
CA ASP A 130 -0.52 5.35 -17.66
C ASP A 130 -0.98 6.43 -16.65
N THR A 131 -1.03 6.06 -15.37
CA THR A 131 -1.26 6.99 -14.25
C THR A 131 0.06 7.42 -13.59
N GLY A 132 -0.01 8.36 -12.65
CA GLY A 132 1.14 8.79 -11.83
C GLY A 132 1.36 7.94 -10.58
N VAL A 133 0.81 6.73 -10.51
CA VAL A 133 0.93 5.85 -9.33
C VAL A 133 2.37 5.41 -9.12
N GLU A 134 2.88 5.57 -7.90
CA GLU A 134 4.25 5.19 -7.52
C GLU A 134 4.30 3.93 -6.65
N GLU A 135 3.19 3.55 -6.02
CA GLU A 135 3.13 2.45 -5.06
C GLU A 135 1.81 1.68 -5.19
N ILE A 136 1.89 0.36 -5.03
CA ILE A 136 0.72 -0.49 -4.90
C ILE A 136 0.30 -0.46 -3.43
N SER A 137 -0.88 0.09 -3.15
CA SER A 137 -1.36 0.23 -1.78
C SER A 137 -1.58 -1.13 -1.11
N ASP A 138 -1.33 -1.16 0.21
CA ASP A 138 -1.55 -2.34 1.02
C ASP A 138 -3.01 -2.81 0.98
N GLY A 139 -3.19 -4.13 1.13
CA GLY A 139 -4.51 -4.74 1.28
C GLY A 139 -5.38 -4.76 0.02
N ILE A 140 -4.88 -4.32 -1.15
CA ILE A 140 -5.61 -4.46 -2.42
C ILE A 140 -5.94 -5.93 -2.68
N VAL A 141 -7.20 -6.18 -3.03
CA VAL A 141 -7.70 -7.51 -3.41
C VAL A 141 -8.38 -7.41 -4.77
N CYS A 142 -7.87 -8.14 -5.76
CA CYS A 142 -8.42 -8.04 -7.10
C CYS A 142 -8.25 -9.29 -7.96
N GLU A 143 -9.10 -9.45 -8.98
CA GLU A 143 -8.83 -10.46 -10.01
C GLU A 143 -7.75 -9.96 -10.97
N ARG A 144 -7.77 -8.66 -11.31
CA ARG A 144 -6.77 -8.01 -12.15
C ARG A 144 -6.43 -6.61 -11.67
N LEU A 145 -5.13 -6.33 -11.55
CA LEU A 145 -4.58 -4.98 -11.37
C LEU A 145 -3.65 -4.67 -12.54
N SER A 146 -3.93 -3.58 -13.24
CA SER A 146 -3.09 -3.09 -14.34
C SER A 146 -2.47 -1.75 -13.96
N LEU A 147 -1.14 -1.69 -14.07
CA LEU A 147 -0.28 -0.57 -13.69
C LEU A 147 0.81 -0.36 -14.74
N THR A 148 0.52 -0.67 -16.01
CA THR A 148 1.43 -0.48 -17.13
C THR A 148 1.81 0.99 -17.26
N ASP A 149 3.09 1.26 -17.51
CA ASP A 149 3.61 2.63 -17.72
C ASP A 149 3.37 3.57 -16.52
N THR A 150 3.48 3.01 -15.31
CA THR A 150 3.44 3.76 -14.04
C THR A 150 4.82 3.77 -13.37
N ASP A 151 4.96 4.55 -12.30
CA ASP A 151 6.21 4.73 -11.57
C ASP A 151 6.44 3.72 -10.45
N VAL A 152 5.60 2.67 -10.39
CA VAL A 152 5.66 1.61 -9.37
C VAL A 152 7.04 0.94 -9.32
N LYS A 153 7.61 0.85 -8.11
CA LYS A 153 8.98 0.33 -7.86
C LYS A 153 8.98 -1.05 -7.20
N THR A 154 7.92 -1.39 -6.48
CA THR A 154 7.85 -2.58 -5.64
C THR A 154 6.54 -3.32 -5.85
N ILE A 155 6.61 -4.65 -5.68
CA ILE A 155 5.43 -5.50 -5.58
C ILE A 155 5.24 -5.81 -4.09
N PRO A 156 4.04 -5.61 -3.51
CA PRO A 156 3.78 -6.04 -2.14
C PRO A 156 3.76 -7.57 -2.09
N SER A 157 4.50 -8.15 -1.13
CA SER A 157 4.63 -9.61 -1.00
C SER A 157 3.32 -10.30 -0.64
N ASP A 158 2.39 -9.57 -0.03
CA ASP A 158 1.07 -10.03 0.40
C ASP A 158 -0.05 -9.61 -0.58
N SER A 159 0.31 -9.14 -1.79
CA SER A 159 -0.66 -8.78 -2.81
C SER A 159 -1.63 -9.92 -3.09
N LYS A 160 -2.92 -9.66 -2.98
CA LYS A 160 -3.99 -10.63 -3.25
C LYS A 160 -4.61 -10.44 -4.64
N CYS A 161 -3.78 -10.07 -5.61
CA CYS A 161 -4.20 -9.91 -7.00
C CYS A 161 -3.82 -11.13 -7.85
N LYS A 162 -4.80 -11.76 -8.51
CA LYS A 162 -4.53 -12.96 -9.33
C LYS A 162 -3.73 -12.62 -10.59
N CYS A 163 -4.07 -11.54 -11.26
CA CYS A 163 -3.38 -11.04 -12.44
C CYS A 163 -2.79 -9.66 -12.14
N LEU A 164 -1.47 -9.52 -12.33
CA LEU A 164 -0.76 -8.27 -12.10
C LEU A 164 0.02 -7.87 -13.35
N THR A 165 -0.35 -6.74 -13.94
CA THR A 165 0.32 -6.17 -15.10
C THR A 165 1.15 -4.97 -14.66
N LEU A 166 2.46 -5.07 -14.77
CA LEU A 166 3.44 -4.08 -14.35
C LEU A 166 4.42 -3.76 -15.47
N ALA A 167 3.99 -3.91 -16.74
CA ALA A 167 4.86 -3.66 -17.87
C ALA A 167 5.33 -2.20 -17.90
N LYS A 168 6.59 -1.96 -18.28
CA LYS A 168 7.23 -0.64 -18.31
C LYS A 168 7.23 0.12 -16.97
N THR A 169 7.12 -0.59 -15.84
CA THR A 169 7.28 0.02 -14.52
C THR A 169 8.73 0.04 -14.06
N LYS A 170 8.99 0.63 -12.90
CA LYS A 170 10.32 0.69 -12.25
C LYS A 170 10.60 -0.51 -11.35
N VAL A 171 9.79 -1.58 -11.43
CA VAL A 171 9.95 -2.79 -10.61
C VAL A 171 11.25 -3.50 -10.96
N LYS A 172 12.04 -3.82 -9.93
CA LYS A 172 13.34 -4.50 -10.05
C LYS A 172 13.40 -5.86 -9.36
N GLU A 173 12.42 -6.19 -8.53
CA GLU A 173 12.41 -7.43 -7.75
C GLU A 173 11.04 -8.08 -7.74
N ILE A 174 11.01 -9.42 -7.93
CA ILE A 174 9.87 -10.25 -7.53
C ILE A 174 10.09 -10.69 -6.07
N PRO A 175 9.26 -10.23 -5.12
CA PRO A 175 9.47 -10.45 -3.70
C PRO A 175 9.20 -11.90 -3.27
N SER A 176 9.72 -12.26 -2.11
CA SER A 176 9.39 -13.52 -1.44
C SER A 176 7.91 -13.56 -1.03
N GLY A 177 7.28 -14.72 -1.11
CA GLY A 177 5.88 -14.93 -0.75
C GLY A 177 4.87 -14.57 -1.84
N LEU A 178 5.30 -14.03 -2.99
CA LEU A 178 4.37 -13.66 -4.05
C LEU A 178 3.67 -14.89 -4.63
N ILE A 179 2.34 -14.87 -4.61
CA ILE A 179 1.48 -15.87 -5.22
C ILE A 179 0.59 -15.16 -6.25
N CYS A 180 0.74 -15.48 -7.53
CA CYS A 180 -0.11 -14.92 -8.59
C CYS A 180 -0.36 -15.92 -9.71
N THR A 181 -1.48 -15.73 -10.41
CA THR A 181 -1.80 -16.52 -11.61
C THR A 181 -0.99 -15.99 -12.79
N LYS A 182 -1.01 -14.68 -13.03
CA LYS A 182 -0.31 -14.07 -14.16
C LYS A 182 0.44 -12.82 -13.70
N LEU A 183 1.72 -12.74 -14.07
CA LEU A 183 2.58 -11.59 -13.83
C LEU A 183 3.23 -11.15 -15.12
N TRP A 184 2.97 -9.91 -15.53
CA TRP A 184 3.63 -9.28 -16.67
C TRP A 184 4.58 -8.20 -16.18
N LEU A 185 5.87 -8.40 -16.46
CA LEU A 185 6.97 -7.49 -16.15
C LEU A 185 7.77 -7.17 -17.43
N VAL A 186 7.07 -7.14 -18.57
CA VAL A 186 7.67 -6.80 -19.86
C VAL A 186 8.19 -5.37 -19.80
N ASP A 187 9.41 -5.14 -20.30
CA ASP A 187 10.08 -3.83 -20.28
C ASP A 187 10.39 -3.26 -18.88
N CYS A 188 10.36 -4.09 -17.83
CA CYS A 188 10.95 -3.73 -16.54
C CYS A 188 12.46 -4.05 -16.52
N ASP A 189 13.21 -3.33 -15.70
CA ASP A 189 14.63 -3.62 -15.42
C ASP A 189 14.74 -4.60 -14.23
N LEU A 190 14.18 -5.80 -14.40
CA LEU A 190 14.18 -6.84 -13.37
C LEU A 190 15.61 -7.33 -13.06
N GLN A 191 16.00 -7.27 -11.79
CA GLN A 191 17.35 -7.61 -11.32
C GLN A 191 17.35 -8.82 -10.38
N LYS A 192 16.24 -9.07 -9.68
CA LYS A 192 16.17 -10.09 -8.65
C LYS A 192 14.81 -10.80 -8.62
N VAL A 193 14.84 -12.09 -8.33
CA VAL A 193 13.64 -12.90 -8.09
C VAL A 193 13.85 -13.71 -6.81
N SER A 194 12.87 -13.72 -5.91
CA SER A 194 12.94 -14.58 -4.72
C SER A 194 12.76 -16.06 -5.07
N GLY A 195 13.37 -16.93 -4.26
CA GLY A 195 13.22 -18.38 -4.40
C GLY A 195 11.92 -18.95 -3.80
N ASN A 196 11.18 -18.17 -3.01
CA ASN A 196 9.91 -18.58 -2.41
C ASN A 196 8.78 -17.81 -3.08
N ILE A 197 8.31 -18.30 -4.23
CA ILE A 197 7.24 -17.69 -5.04
C ILE A 197 6.38 -18.80 -5.63
N GLN A 198 5.14 -18.47 -6.02
CA GLN A 198 4.29 -19.34 -6.81
C GLN A 198 3.59 -18.54 -7.92
N ILE A 199 4.02 -18.74 -9.16
CA ILE A 199 3.52 -18.00 -10.33
C ILE A 199 3.06 -18.99 -11.40
N GLN A 200 1.83 -18.88 -11.91
CA GLN A 200 1.42 -19.76 -13.01
C GLN A 200 2.00 -19.28 -14.35
N TRP A 201 1.92 -18.00 -14.65
CA TRP A 201 2.47 -17.43 -15.89
C TRP A 201 3.32 -16.19 -15.58
N LEU A 202 4.60 -16.22 -15.94
CA LEU A 202 5.50 -15.07 -15.87
C LEU A 202 5.92 -14.65 -17.27
N SER A 203 5.66 -13.39 -17.64
CA SER A 203 6.12 -12.79 -18.89
C SER A 203 7.13 -11.67 -18.62
N VAL A 204 8.33 -11.80 -19.17
CA VAL A 204 9.45 -10.86 -19.04
C VAL A 204 10.17 -10.73 -20.36
N ARG A 205 10.81 -9.59 -20.62
CA ARG A 205 11.59 -9.42 -21.86
C ARG A 205 13.01 -9.97 -21.68
N LYS A 206 13.39 -10.97 -22.48
CA LYS A 206 14.65 -11.70 -22.32
C LYS A 206 15.87 -10.80 -22.44
N ASN A 207 15.86 -9.85 -23.37
CA ASN A 207 16.99 -8.96 -23.62
C ASN A 207 17.23 -7.91 -22.52
N LYS A 208 16.34 -7.82 -21.53
CA LYS A 208 16.47 -6.95 -20.34
C LYS A 208 17.05 -7.69 -19.12
N LEU A 209 17.25 -9.00 -19.20
CA LEU A 209 17.69 -9.82 -18.08
C LEU A 209 19.19 -10.14 -18.18
N SER A 210 19.84 -10.25 -17.02
CA SER A 210 21.19 -10.82 -16.94
C SER A 210 21.13 -12.34 -17.20
N LYS A 211 22.27 -12.92 -17.61
CA LYS A 211 22.38 -14.36 -17.82
C LYS A 211 22.04 -15.15 -16.56
N ASP A 212 22.56 -14.73 -15.41
CA ASP A 212 22.33 -15.36 -14.11
C ASP A 212 20.84 -15.35 -13.73
N LEU A 213 20.14 -14.26 -14.06
CA LEU A 213 18.71 -14.14 -13.79
C LEU A 213 17.87 -15.05 -14.69
N ILE A 214 18.26 -15.20 -15.97
CA ILE A 214 17.63 -16.18 -16.88
C ILE A 214 17.82 -17.60 -16.33
N GLU A 215 19.05 -17.96 -15.93
CA GLU A 215 19.34 -19.27 -15.34
C GLU A 215 18.54 -19.51 -14.05
N GLN A 216 18.38 -18.47 -13.21
CA GLN A 216 17.52 -18.52 -12.03
C GLN A 216 16.05 -18.76 -12.38
N LEU A 217 15.50 -18.04 -13.36
CA LEU A 217 14.09 -18.19 -13.78
C LEU A 217 13.80 -19.59 -14.34
N GLU A 218 14.70 -20.14 -15.16
CA GLU A 218 14.57 -21.51 -15.71
C GLU A 218 14.67 -22.58 -14.62
N ARG A 219 15.52 -22.35 -13.60
CA ARG A 219 15.57 -23.22 -12.41
C ARG A 219 14.25 -23.18 -11.65
N LEU A 220 13.71 -21.99 -11.37
CA LEU A 220 12.42 -21.83 -10.68
C LEU A 220 11.27 -22.47 -11.47
N LYS A 221 11.34 -22.46 -12.80
CA LYS A 221 10.42 -23.17 -13.67
C LYS A 221 10.52 -24.69 -13.50
N THR A 222 11.73 -25.23 -13.53
CA THR A 222 11.99 -26.67 -13.32
C THR A 222 11.54 -27.13 -11.93
N GLU A 223 11.67 -26.27 -10.92
CA GLU A 223 11.18 -26.50 -9.54
C GLU A 223 9.65 -26.40 -9.40
N GLY A 224 8.91 -26.01 -10.45
CA GLY A 224 7.45 -25.86 -10.42
C GLY A 224 6.94 -24.59 -9.71
N LYS A 225 7.85 -23.69 -9.33
CA LYS A 225 7.53 -22.39 -8.71
C LYS A 225 7.04 -21.38 -9.74
N ILE A 226 7.48 -21.53 -10.99
CA ILE A 226 6.94 -20.84 -12.16
C ILE A 226 6.42 -21.93 -13.11
N ARG A 227 5.12 -21.99 -13.39
CA ARG A 227 4.59 -23.04 -14.28
C ARG A 227 4.94 -22.78 -15.74
N ASP A 228 4.60 -21.58 -16.22
CA ASP A 228 4.85 -21.11 -17.58
C ASP A 228 5.72 -19.85 -17.53
N LEU A 229 6.86 -19.91 -18.22
CA LEU A 229 7.81 -18.81 -18.35
C LEU A 229 7.86 -18.39 -19.81
N ASP A 230 7.46 -17.14 -20.06
CA ASP A 230 7.41 -16.51 -21.37
C ASP A 230 8.52 -15.44 -21.46
N LEU A 231 9.56 -15.77 -22.24
CA LEU A 231 10.72 -14.93 -22.47
C LEU A 231 10.61 -14.29 -23.87
N LEU A 232 10.05 -13.08 -23.91
CA LEU A 232 9.84 -12.28 -25.13
C LEU A 232 11.12 -11.67 -25.69
#